data_AF-A0A524C629-F1
#
_entry.id   AF-A0A524C629-F1
#
_cell.length_a   1.000
_cell.length_b   1.000
_cell.length_c   1.000
_cell.angle_alpha   90.00
_cell.angle_beta   90.00
_cell.angle_gamma   90.00
#
_symmetry.space_group_name_H-M   'P 1'
#
loop_
_entity.id
_entity.type
_entity.pdbx_description
1 polymer ?
#
loop_
_entity_poly.entity_id
_entity_poly.type
_entity_poly.pdbx_seq_one_letter_code
_entity_poly.pdbx_strand_id
1 'polypeptide(L)'
;MTIDEPKEDESFYLEYKPQYKIFHELMSKRMKNVLLVSSIYDSFMLEEDGRLSDQIYEEFQNLNLRTLPRITRVSSAKQALELLQKNDFDLVITMRRLGDINAFNFGQEAKQIRDIPVVLLLNNVFEIKYLPSPENREGIDRVFVWNGDSKVFVAIIKHLEDQLNAAHDTSYGDVRVFIFVEDSVRFYSLLLPELYGEIMRQTHRLITEGTNDYQDLLKMRIRPKILLAENYEEAINYYKKYKNNLMGVISDIEFPREGELDKKAGLKFCRKIRDELPNLPIVLQSSKKKHRDKARDCDFNFIHKQSHGFLWEIRKWLLGQVGFGDFIFK
;
A
#
# COMPACT_ATOMS: atom_id res chain seq x y z
N MET A 1 35.59 -51.86 25.17
CA MET A 1 34.27 -51.25 25.45
C MET A 1 34.53 -49.79 25.77
N THR A 2 34.58 -48.99 24.72
CA THR A 2 34.67 -47.52 24.79
C THR A 2 33.26 -46.99 25.04
N ILE A 3 33.14 -46.15 26.07
CA ILE A 3 31.90 -45.49 26.46
C ILE A 3 31.82 -44.22 25.61
N ASP A 4 30.85 -44.16 24.71
CA ASP A 4 30.54 -42.97 23.92
C ASP A 4 29.96 -41.88 24.82
N GLU A 5 30.53 -40.68 24.75
CA GLU A 5 29.96 -39.45 25.32
C GLU A 5 28.72 -39.03 24.50
N PRO A 6 27.64 -38.55 25.14
CA PRO A 6 26.51 -38.01 24.40
C PRO A 6 26.89 -36.64 23.81
N LYS A 7 26.64 -36.49 22.50
CA LYS A 7 26.81 -35.24 21.74
C LYS A 7 25.93 -34.13 22.32
N GLU A 8 26.51 -32.94 22.42
CA GLU A 8 25.87 -31.69 22.81
C GLU A 8 24.58 -31.43 22.02
N ASP A 9 23.47 -31.25 22.75
CA ASP A 9 22.23 -30.70 22.24
C ASP A 9 22.46 -29.26 21.78
N GLU A 10 22.21 -28.98 20.50
CA GLU A 10 22.06 -27.61 19.97
C GLU A 10 20.86 -26.95 20.63
N SER A 11 21.12 -26.23 21.72
CA SER A 11 20.16 -25.38 22.40
C SER A 11 19.64 -24.28 21.47
N PHE A 12 18.38 -24.42 21.04
CA PHE A 12 17.59 -23.33 20.45
C PHE A 12 17.37 -22.23 21.50
N TYR A 13 18.32 -21.30 21.61
CA TYR A 13 18.10 -20.06 22.36
C TYR A 13 17.13 -19.18 21.56
N LEU A 14 15.85 -19.21 21.94
CA LEU A 14 14.89 -18.17 21.53
C LEU A 14 15.35 -16.86 22.21
N GLU A 15 16.12 -16.05 21.50
CA GLU A 15 16.63 -14.78 22.03
C GLU A 15 15.45 -13.86 22.36
N TYR A 16 15.14 -13.71 23.65
CA TYR A 16 14.07 -12.82 24.11
C TYR A 16 14.45 -11.37 23.80
N LYS A 17 13.81 -10.79 22.78
CA LYS A 17 13.96 -9.38 22.44
C LYS A 17 12.90 -8.56 23.19
N PRO A 18 13.31 -7.61 24.05
CA PRO A 18 12.36 -6.70 24.69
C PRO A 18 11.50 -6.02 23.62
N GLN A 19 10.17 -6.03 23.78
CA GLN A 19 9.21 -5.51 22.78
C GLN A 19 9.56 -4.09 22.28
N TYR A 20 10.12 -3.24 23.13
CA TYR A 20 10.59 -1.90 22.75
C TYR A 20 11.68 -1.91 21.68
N LYS A 21 12.66 -2.82 21.77
CA LYS A 21 13.73 -2.93 20.76
C LYS A 21 13.18 -3.35 19.41
N ILE A 22 12.09 -4.12 19.39
CA ILE A 22 11.47 -4.57 18.14
C ILE A 22 10.94 -3.36 17.36
N PHE A 23 10.20 -2.48 18.01
CA PHE A 23 9.59 -1.32 17.34
C PHE A 23 10.60 -0.35 16.74
N HIS A 24 11.80 -0.24 17.30
CA HIS A 24 12.86 0.61 16.76
C HIS A 24 13.36 0.15 15.38
N GLU A 25 13.36 -1.16 15.14
CA GLU A 25 13.82 -1.77 13.89
C GLU A 25 12.74 -1.80 12.80
N LEU A 26 11.46 -1.66 13.17
CA LEU A 26 10.34 -1.67 12.22
C LEU A 26 10.26 -0.39 11.40
N MET A 27 9.76 -0.52 10.16
CA MET A 27 9.57 0.59 9.22
C MET A 27 10.84 1.44 9.04
N SER A 28 11.97 0.77 8.84
CA SER A 28 13.29 1.39 8.70
C SER A 28 13.48 2.14 7.37
N LYS A 29 12.82 1.68 6.29
CA LYS A 29 12.80 2.36 4.98
C LYS A 29 11.65 3.36 4.93
N ARG A 30 11.96 4.64 4.70
CA ARG A 30 10.98 5.75 4.70
C ARG A 30 11.18 6.63 3.48
N MET A 31 10.10 7.16 2.93
CA MET A 31 10.17 8.16 1.87
C MET A 31 10.23 9.55 2.50
N LYS A 32 11.44 10.01 2.84
CA LYS A 32 11.66 11.27 3.56
C LYS A 32 11.78 12.45 2.61
N ASN A 33 12.42 12.28 1.46
CA ASN A 33 12.62 13.33 0.48
C ASN A 33 11.89 12.95 -0.82
N VAL A 34 10.82 13.69 -1.12
CA VAL A 34 9.97 13.44 -2.30
C VAL A 34 10.18 14.58 -3.30
N LEU A 35 10.58 14.22 -4.53
CA LEU A 35 10.66 15.14 -5.65
C LEU A 35 9.33 15.14 -6.42
N LEU A 36 8.60 16.25 -6.38
CA LEU A 36 7.37 16.44 -7.15
C LEU A 36 7.68 17.19 -8.44
N VAL A 37 7.49 16.53 -9.58
CA VAL A 37 7.69 17.12 -10.91
C VAL A 37 6.32 17.39 -11.52
N SER A 38 5.90 18.66 -11.46
CA SER A 38 4.59 19.08 -11.96
C SER A 38 4.71 20.40 -12.69
N SER A 39 4.09 20.51 -13.87
CA SER A 39 4.07 21.77 -14.60
C SER A 39 3.40 22.87 -13.77
N ILE A 40 3.58 24.13 -14.17
CA ILE A 40 2.90 25.25 -13.48
C ILE A 40 1.38 25.04 -13.48
N TYR A 41 0.83 24.64 -14.63
CA TYR A 41 -0.60 24.32 -14.76
C TYR A 41 -1.03 23.22 -13.80
N ASP A 42 -0.28 22.12 -13.74
CA ASP A 42 -0.64 21.01 -12.87
C ASP A 42 -0.56 21.38 -11.39
N SER A 43 0.41 22.21 -10.99
CA SER A 43 0.47 22.71 -9.61
C SER A 43 -0.74 23.53 -9.22
N PHE A 44 -1.22 24.39 -10.13
CA PHE A 44 -2.45 25.13 -9.90
C PHE A 44 -3.64 24.20 -9.72
N MET A 45 -3.72 23.09 -10.45
CA MET A 45 -4.78 22.08 -10.28
C MET A 45 -4.67 21.32 -8.96
N LEU A 46 -3.45 21.10 -8.44
CA LEU A 46 -3.23 20.45 -7.16
C LEU A 46 -3.46 21.37 -5.96
N GLU A 47 -3.38 22.69 -6.17
CA GLU A 47 -3.47 23.72 -5.13
C GLU A 47 -4.87 24.37 -5.02
N GLU A 48 -5.92 23.78 -5.61
CA GLU A 48 -7.27 24.38 -5.66
C GLU A 48 -7.80 24.85 -4.28
N ASP A 49 -7.49 24.11 -3.21
CA ASP A 49 -7.94 24.41 -1.83
C ASP A 49 -6.79 24.88 -0.89
N GLY A 50 -5.64 25.27 -1.44
CA GLY A 50 -4.49 25.74 -0.67
C GLY A 50 -3.17 25.17 -1.14
N ARG A 51 -2.08 25.47 -0.41
CA ARG A 51 -0.76 24.92 -0.76
C ARG A 51 -0.79 23.41 -0.56
N LEU A 52 -0.55 22.66 -1.63
CA LEU A 52 -0.52 21.20 -1.62
C LEU A 52 0.39 20.63 -0.53
N SER A 53 1.56 21.25 -0.29
CA SER A 53 2.48 20.84 0.77
C SER A 53 1.83 20.87 2.15
N ASP A 54 0.99 21.88 2.40
CA ASP A 54 0.36 22.13 3.69
C ASP A 54 -0.81 21.15 3.88
N GLN A 55 -1.54 20.87 2.80
CA GLN A 55 -2.59 19.84 2.79
C GLN A 55 -2.02 18.44 3.06
N ILE A 56 -0.93 18.07 2.37
CA ILE A 56 -0.28 16.77 2.61
C ILE A 56 0.24 16.71 4.05
N TYR A 57 0.84 17.80 4.55
CA TYR A 57 1.26 17.89 5.94
C TYR A 57 0.09 17.69 6.91
N GLU A 58 -1.05 18.33 6.67
CA GLU A 58 -2.26 18.19 7.47
C GLU A 58 -2.76 16.75 7.50
N GLU A 59 -2.76 16.05 6.36
CA GLU A 59 -3.17 14.64 6.30
C GLU A 59 -2.25 13.72 7.12
N PHE A 60 -0.94 13.95 7.09
CA PHE A 60 -0.02 13.19 7.94
C PHE A 60 -0.25 13.48 9.43
N GLN A 61 -0.51 14.73 9.79
CA GLN A 61 -0.81 15.14 11.17
C GLN A 61 -2.13 14.55 11.66
N ASN A 62 -3.17 14.55 10.84
CA ASN A 62 -4.48 13.94 11.13
C ASN A 62 -4.38 12.42 11.38
N LEU A 63 -3.33 11.78 10.86
CA LEU A 63 -3.01 10.37 11.07
C LEU A 63 -1.95 10.14 12.16
N ASN A 64 -1.59 11.18 12.92
CA ASN A 64 -0.57 11.18 13.98
C ASN A 64 0.79 10.65 13.50
N LEU A 65 1.15 10.91 12.24
CA LEU A 65 2.42 10.53 11.65
C LEU A 65 3.47 11.62 11.82
N ARG A 66 4.41 11.45 12.76
CA ARG A 66 5.47 12.45 12.99
C ARG A 66 6.56 12.48 11.92
N THR A 67 6.73 11.41 11.13
CA THR A 67 7.71 11.42 10.03
C THR A 67 7.05 11.99 8.79
N LEU A 68 7.24 13.29 8.61
CA LEU A 68 6.70 14.06 7.51
C LEU A 68 7.68 14.05 6.34
N PRO A 69 7.22 13.72 5.12
CA PRO A 69 8.04 13.82 3.93
C PRO A 69 8.32 15.29 3.61
N ARG A 70 9.56 15.63 3.29
CA ARG A 70 9.92 16.89 2.67
C ARG A 70 9.62 16.80 1.19
N ILE A 71 8.68 17.62 0.73
CA ILE A 71 8.30 17.69 -0.69
C ILE A 71 9.06 18.85 -1.33
N THR A 72 9.87 18.54 -2.34
CA THR A 72 10.54 19.53 -3.18
C THR A 72 9.88 19.51 -4.55
N ARG A 73 9.27 20.64 -4.95
CA ARG A 73 8.59 20.74 -6.25
C ARG A 73 9.49 21.42 -7.28
N VAL A 74 9.50 20.89 -8.50
CA VAL A 74 10.08 21.53 -9.70
C VAL A 74 9.10 21.53 -10.86
N SER A 75 9.29 22.45 -11.80
CA SER A 75 8.35 22.70 -12.90
C SER A 75 8.73 22.02 -14.22
N SER A 76 9.90 21.37 -14.31
CA SER A 76 10.39 20.74 -15.55
C SER A 76 11.20 19.48 -15.28
N ALA A 77 11.21 18.56 -16.26
CA ALA A 77 12.03 17.36 -16.25
C ALA A 77 13.52 17.69 -16.10
N LYS A 78 14.02 18.70 -16.83
CA LYS A 78 15.43 19.13 -16.77
C LYS A 78 15.86 19.49 -15.35
N GLN A 79 15.09 20.34 -14.66
CA GLN A 79 15.39 20.72 -13.27
C GLN A 79 15.33 19.51 -12.33
N ALA A 80 14.38 18.60 -12.55
CA ALA A 80 14.27 17.38 -11.75
C ALA A 80 15.51 16.51 -11.87
N LEU A 81 16.00 16.27 -13.09
CA LEU A 81 17.21 15.48 -13.36
C LEU A 81 18.47 16.14 -12.75
N GLU A 82 18.60 17.47 -12.89
CA GLU A 82 19.70 18.23 -12.26
C GLU A 82 19.67 18.13 -10.74
N LEU A 83 18.49 18.13 -10.11
CA LEU A 83 18.36 17.96 -8.66
C LEU A 83 18.64 16.52 -8.21
N LEU A 84 18.24 15.51 -9.00
CA LEU A 84 18.51 14.11 -8.72
C LEU A 84 20.01 13.79 -8.68
N GLN A 85 20.80 14.47 -9.53
CA GLN A 85 22.27 14.34 -9.52
C GLN A 85 22.92 14.96 -8.27
N LYS A 86 22.31 15.97 -7.68
CA LYS A 86 22.90 16.79 -6.59
C LYS A 86 22.42 16.41 -5.20
N ASN A 87 21.23 15.83 -5.09
CA ASN A 87 20.57 15.57 -3.81
C ASN A 87 20.05 14.14 -3.76
N ASP A 88 19.88 13.62 -2.54
CA ASP A 88 19.22 12.34 -2.32
C ASP A 88 17.71 12.51 -2.24
N PHE A 89 17.00 11.77 -3.08
CA PHE A 89 15.56 11.62 -3.05
C PHE A 89 15.21 10.16 -2.85
N ASP A 90 14.11 9.91 -2.14
CA ASP A 90 13.60 8.56 -1.90
C ASP A 90 12.47 8.20 -2.87
N LEU A 91 11.82 9.20 -3.46
CA LEU A 91 10.68 9.05 -4.36
C LEU A 91 10.60 10.22 -5.33
N VAL A 92 10.31 9.92 -6.60
CA VAL A 92 9.85 10.90 -7.60
C VAL A 92 8.37 10.70 -7.86
N ILE A 93 7.57 11.75 -7.71
CA ILE A 93 6.20 11.80 -8.20
C ILE A 93 6.19 12.74 -9.40
N THR A 94 5.87 12.22 -10.57
CA THR A 94 5.80 13.01 -11.80
C THR A 94 4.39 13.07 -12.33
N MET A 95 4.01 14.19 -12.92
CA MET A 95 2.77 14.29 -13.70
C MET A 95 3.04 13.99 -15.17
N ARG A 96 1.98 13.76 -15.94
CA ARG A 96 2.13 13.22 -17.31
C ARG A 96 2.82 14.18 -18.28
N ARG A 97 2.61 15.48 -18.11
CA ARG A 97 3.07 16.52 -19.05
C ARG A 97 4.20 17.34 -18.42
N LEU A 98 5.44 17.10 -18.85
CA LEU A 98 6.62 17.81 -18.35
C LEU A 98 7.17 18.83 -19.37
N GLY A 99 6.31 19.39 -20.21
CA GLY A 99 6.73 20.23 -21.34
C GLY A 99 7.30 19.38 -22.46
N ASP A 100 8.63 19.33 -22.53
CA ASP A 100 9.38 18.82 -23.69
C ASP A 100 9.62 17.30 -23.68
N ILE A 101 9.50 16.66 -22.51
CA ILE A 101 9.74 15.22 -22.33
C ILE A 101 8.46 14.58 -21.76
N ASN A 102 8.11 13.38 -22.22
CA ASN A 102 7.01 12.63 -21.63
C ASN A 102 7.43 12.00 -20.28
N ALA A 103 6.46 11.68 -19.41
CA ALA A 103 6.78 11.15 -18.08
C ALA A 103 7.56 9.81 -18.10
N PHE A 104 7.41 8.98 -19.13
CA PHE A 104 8.05 7.67 -19.23
C PHE A 104 9.55 7.80 -19.54
N ASN A 105 9.91 8.62 -20.54
CA ASN A 105 11.29 8.93 -20.87
C ASN A 105 11.98 9.60 -19.68
N PHE A 106 11.30 10.56 -19.02
CA PHE A 106 11.81 11.17 -17.80
C PHE A 106 12.05 10.14 -16.70
N GLY A 107 11.14 9.19 -16.49
CA GLY A 107 11.30 8.12 -15.51
C GLY A 107 12.50 7.22 -15.80
N GLN A 108 12.76 6.90 -17.07
CA GLN A 108 13.95 6.15 -17.49
C GLN A 108 15.24 6.92 -17.21
N GLU A 109 15.30 8.20 -17.59
CA GLU A 109 16.45 9.07 -17.33
C GLU A 109 16.70 9.25 -15.81
N ALA A 110 15.64 9.41 -15.02
CA ALA A 110 15.73 9.50 -13.56
C ALA A 110 16.34 8.22 -12.97
N LYS A 111 15.91 7.04 -13.45
CA LYS A 111 16.42 5.74 -13.01
C LYS A 111 17.86 5.48 -13.43
N GLN A 112 18.30 6.03 -14.56
CA GLN A 112 19.72 5.98 -14.97
C GLN A 112 20.63 6.78 -14.02
N ILE A 113 20.12 7.86 -13.43
CA ILE A 113 20.85 8.66 -12.45
C ILE A 113 20.88 7.96 -11.09
N ARG A 114 19.74 7.43 -10.64
CA ARG A 114 19.60 6.73 -9.37
C ARG A 114 18.48 5.70 -9.46
N ASP A 115 18.70 4.50 -8.93
CA ASP A 115 17.63 3.50 -8.76
C ASP A 115 16.62 3.99 -7.70
N ILE A 116 15.60 4.71 -8.16
CA ILE A 116 14.59 5.39 -7.35
C ILE A 116 13.19 5.02 -7.85
N PRO A 117 12.19 4.89 -6.96
CA PRO A 117 10.82 4.74 -7.39
C PRO A 117 10.32 6.03 -8.04
N VAL A 118 9.69 5.88 -9.21
CA VAL A 118 9.06 6.93 -9.99
C VAL A 118 7.59 6.59 -10.15
N VAL A 119 6.72 7.44 -9.59
CA VAL A 119 5.28 7.29 -9.62
C VAL A 119 4.68 8.34 -10.56
N LEU A 120 3.87 7.89 -11.52
CA LEU A 120 3.11 8.79 -12.38
C LEU A 120 1.78 9.14 -11.71
N LEU A 121 1.57 10.40 -11.37
CA LEU A 121 0.29 10.92 -10.89
C LEU A 121 -0.47 11.58 -12.04
N LEU A 122 -1.58 10.96 -12.44
CA LEU A 122 -2.49 11.50 -13.45
C LEU A 122 -3.43 12.54 -12.83
N ASN A 123 -3.71 13.62 -13.54
CA ASN A 123 -4.59 14.69 -13.03
C ASN A 123 -6.05 14.23 -12.88
N ASN A 124 -6.50 13.28 -13.71
CA ASN A 124 -7.86 12.77 -13.67
C ASN A 124 -7.97 11.38 -14.31
N VAL A 125 -9.12 10.74 -14.08
CA VAL A 125 -9.40 9.38 -14.58
C VAL A 125 -9.45 9.27 -16.11
N PHE A 126 -9.71 10.38 -16.83
CA PHE A 126 -9.75 10.35 -18.29
C PHE A 126 -8.36 10.24 -18.91
N GLU A 127 -7.30 10.55 -18.16
CA GLU A 127 -5.93 10.39 -18.65
C GLU A 127 -5.49 8.92 -18.75
N ILE A 128 -6.15 8.02 -18.01
CA ILE A 128 -5.84 6.57 -18.01
C ILE A 128 -5.89 5.99 -19.42
N LYS A 129 -6.86 6.41 -20.25
CA LYS A 129 -7.02 5.89 -21.62
C LYS A 129 -5.89 6.32 -22.57
N TYR A 130 -5.09 7.31 -22.19
CA TYR A 130 -3.94 7.78 -22.96
C TYR A 130 -2.62 7.20 -22.46
N LEU A 131 -2.65 6.33 -21.44
CA LEU A 131 -1.47 5.58 -21.04
C LEU A 131 -1.10 4.58 -22.15
N PRO A 132 0.20 4.39 -22.42
CA PRO A 132 0.64 3.31 -23.28
C PRO A 132 0.29 1.95 -22.65
N SER A 133 0.40 0.87 -23.43
CA SER A 133 0.26 -0.49 -22.92
C SER A 133 1.27 -0.73 -21.77
N PRO A 134 0.96 -1.58 -20.78
CA PRO A 134 1.84 -1.83 -19.63
C PRO A 134 3.31 -2.13 -20.01
N GLU A 135 3.53 -2.90 -21.08
CA GLU A 135 4.86 -3.23 -21.62
C GLU A 135 5.68 -2.01 -22.05
N ASN A 136 5.01 -0.91 -22.41
CA ASN A 136 5.61 0.34 -22.88
C ASN A 136 5.61 1.43 -21.79
N ARG A 137 5.48 1.06 -20.51
CA ARG A 137 5.50 1.98 -19.36
C ARG A 137 6.84 2.03 -18.64
N GLU A 138 7.91 1.61 -19.31
CA GLU A 138 9.26 1.60 -18.74
C GLU A 138 9.63 2.98 -18.16
N GLY A 139 10.26 2.97 -16.99
CA GLY A 139 10.59 4.18 -16.23
C GLY A 139 9.57 4.55 -15.14
N ILE A 140 8.35 3.99 -15.17
CA ILE A 140 7.31 4.26 -14.18
C ILE A 140 6.98 2.99 -13.38
N ASP A 141 7.16 3.02 -12.07
CA ASP A 141 6.92 1.86 -11.19
C ASP A 141 5.44 1.68 -10.85
N ARG A 142 4.72 2.79 -10.68
CA ARG A 142 3.27 2.78 -10.41
C ARG A 142 2.60 4.03 -10.99
N VAL A 143 1.33 3.90 -11.31
CA VAL A 143 0.47 5.01 -11.73
C VAL A 143 -0.55 5.29 -10.63
N PHE A 144 -0.88 6.53 -10.35
CA PHE A 144 -1.99 6.91 -9.49
C PHE A 144 -2.82 7.99 -10.17
N VAL A 145 -4.02 8.24 -9.67
CA VAL A 145 -4.89 9.31 -10.16
C VAL A 145 -5.21 10.26 -9.02
N TRP A 146 -4.96 11.55 -9.26
CA TRP A 146 -5.46 12.63 -8.43
C TRP A 146 -6.98 12.70 -8.56
N ASN A 147 -7.66 12.71 -7.41
CA ASN A 147 -9.12 12.78 -7.31
C ASN A 147 -9.59 14.04 -6.55
N GLY A 148 -8.71 15.02 -6.35
CA GLY A 148 -8.98 16.20 -5.53
C GLY A 148 -8.66 16.02 -4.04
N ASP A 149 -8.16 14.86 -3.61
CA ASP A 149 -7.86 14.56 -2.20
C ASP A 149 -6.36 14.34 -1.98
N SER A 150 -5.75 15.20 -1.14
CA SER A 150 -4.32 15.14 -0.81
C SER A 150 -3.90 13.83 -0.12
N LYS A 151 -4.85 13.06 0.43
CA LYS A 151 -4.60 11.71 0.97
C LYS A 151 -4.02 10.73 -0.05
N VAL A 152 -4.17 10.96 -1.36
CA VAL A 152 -3.52 10.12 -2.36
C VAL A 152 -1.98 10.17 -2.26
N PHE A 153 -1.39 11.31 -1.86
CA PHE A 153 0.05 11.39 -1.62
C PHE A 153 0.47 10.55 -0.43
N VAL A 154 -0.32 10.56 0.65
CA VAL A 154 -0.12 9.66 1.80
C VAL A 154 -0.15 8.21 1.33
N ALA A 155 -1.15 7.85 0.53
CA ALA A 155 -1.30 6.49 0.01
C ALA A 155 -0.14 6.05 -0.86
N ILE A 156 0.36 6.90 -1.77
CA ILE A 156 1.53 6.62 -2.62
C ILE A 156 2.76 6.34 -1.74
N ILE A 157 3.04 7.23 -0.79
CA ILE A 157 4.19 7.11 0.09
C ILE A 157 4.10 5.83 0.92
N LYS A 158 2.95 5.58 1.56
CA LYS A 158 2.76 4.41 2.43
C LYS A 158 2.72 3.11 1.64
N HIS A 159 2.20 3.10 0.42
CA HIS A 159 2.27 1.96 -0.49
C HIS A 159 3.72 1.53 -0.75
N LEU A 160 4.59 2.47 -1.09
CA LEU A 160 6.00 2.14 -1.32
C LEU A 160 6.73 1.76 -0.03
N GLU A 161 6.48 2.46 1.08
CA GLU A 161 7.06 2.09 2.38
C GLU A 161 6.64 0.68 2.80
N ASP A 162 5.36 0.31 2.64
CA ASP A 162 4.87 -1.02 3.00
C ASP A 162 5.53 -2.10 2.15
N GLN A 163 5.66 -1.89 0.83
CA GLN A 163 6.35 -2.83 -0.05
C GLN A 163 7.82 -3.03 0.34
N LEU A 164 8.54 -1.96 0.65
CA LEU A 164 9.95 -2.03 1.03
C LEU A 164 10.19 -2.69 2.39
N ASN A 165 9.27 -2.50 3.35
CA ASN A 165 9.47 -2.97 4.72
C ASN A 165 8.77 -4.31 5.01
N ALA A 166 7.84 -4.78 4.16
CA ALA A 166 7.02 -5.96 4.49
C ALA A 166 7.81 -7.20 4.85
N ALA A 167 8.87 -7.53 4.11
CA ALA A 167 9.68 -8.71 4.37
C ALA A 167 10.41 -8.64 5.72
N HIS A 168 11.03 -7.50 6.02
CA HIS A 168 11.73 -7.29 7.28
C HIS A 168 10.75 -7.27 8.46
N ASP A 169 9.69 -6.46 8.37
CA ASP A 169 8.82 -6.23 9.50
C ASP A 169 7.95 -7.45 9.85
N THR A 170 7.57 -8.27 8.87
CA THR A 170 6.86 -9.54 9.11
C THR A 170 7.76 -10.57 9.78
N SER A 171 9.02 -10.69 9.34
CA SER A 171 9.96 -11.67 9.90
C SER A 171 10.51 -11.24 11.26
N TYR A 172 10.76 -9.94 11.46
CA TYR A 172 11.40 -9.42 12.66
C TYR A 172 10.41 -9.08 13.79
N GLY A 173 9.24 -8.52 13.45
CA GLY A 173 8.28 -8.02 14.44
C GLY A 173 6.87 -8.59 14.33
N ASP A 174 6.68 -9.68 13.56
CA ASP A 174 5.39 -10.30 13.30
C ASP A 174 4.31 -9.29 12.85
N VAL A 175 4.73 -8.28 12.08
CA VAL A 175 3.81 -7.26 11.58
C VAL A 175 2.82 -7.91 10.62
N ARG A 176 1.53 -7.68 10.86
CA ARG A 176 0.45 -8.24 10.05
C ARG A 176 0.38 -7.59 8.67
N VAL A 177 -0.15 -8.31 7.68
CA VAL A 177 -0.33 -7.77 6.32
C VAL A 177 -1.73 -8.05 5.77
N PHE A 178 -2.23 -7.08 5.01
CA PHE A 178 -3.37 -7.24 4.11
C PHE A 178 -2.87 -7.48 2.70
N ILE A 179 -3.52 -8.39 1.97
CA ILE A 179 -3.41 -8.44 0.51
C ILE A 179 -4.61 -7.68 -0.05
N PHE A 180 -4.32 -6.67 -0.88
CA PHE A 180 -5.32 -5.93 -1.62
C PHE A 180 -5.13 -6.19 -3.11
N VAL A 181 -6.11 -6.80 -3.78
CA VAL A 181 -6.04 -7.13 -5.21
C VAL A 181 -6.96 -6.19 -5.99
N GLU A 182 -6.37 -5.34 -6.81
CA GLU A 182 -7.05 -4.33 -7.64
C GLU A 182 -6.16 -3.93 -8.83
N ASP A 183 -6.62 -4.20 -10.04
CA ASP A 183 -5.92 -3.86 -11.29
C ASP A 183 -6.32 -2.46 -11.81
N SER A 184 -7.43 -1.90 -11.35
CA SER A 184 -7.88 -0.60 -11.82
C SER A 184 -7.19 0.55 -11.09
N VAL A 185 -6.35 1.28 -11.84
CA VAL A 185 -5.69 2.53 -11.41
C VAL A 185 -6.64 3.48 -10.70
N ARG A 186 -7.84 3.66 -11.25
CA ARG A 186 -8.88 4.51 -10.66
C ARG A 186 -9.31 4.01 -9.29
N PHE A 187 -9.54 2.71 -9.14
CA PHE A 187 -10.10 2.16 -7.90
C PHE A 187 -9.08 2.10 -6.78
N TYR A 188 -7.84 1.64 -7.01
CA TYR A 188 -6.87 1.62 -5.92
C TYR A 188 -6.43 3.04 -5.54
N SER A 189 -6.38 4.00 -6.48
CA SER A 189 -6.07 5.40 -6.16
C SER A 189 -7.14 6.02 -5.25
N LEU A 190 -8.39 5.57 -5.37
CA LEU A 190 -9.49 5.98 -4.50
C LEU A 190 -9.48 5.23 -3.16
N LEU A 191 -9.22 3.92 -3.17
CA LEU A 191 -9.44 3.07 -2.00
C LEU A 191 -8.23 3.00 -1.06
N LEU A 192 -7.00 3.03 -1.57
CA LEU A 192 -5.80 3.00 -0.71
C LEU A 192 -5.77 4.13 0.32
N PRO A 193 -6.06 5.41 -0.02
CA PRO A 193 -6.16 6.49 0.97
C PRO A 193 -7.09 6.13 2.13
N GLU A 194 -8.25 5.57 1.80
CA GLU A 194 -9.29 5.20 2.76
C GLU A 194 -8.85 4.04 3.65
N LEU A 195 -8.22 3.02 3.07
CA LEU A 195 -7.68 1.88 3.80
C LEU A 195 -6.55 2.31 4.74
N TYR A 196 -5.60 3.12 4.27
CA TYR A 196 -4.52 3.63 5.12
C TYR A 196 -5.06 4.46 6.27
N GLY A 197 -5.99 5.37 5.99
CA GLY A 197 -6.61 6.19 7.02
C GLY A 197 -7.30 5.34 8.08
N GLU A 198 -8.05 4.31 7.67
CA GLU A 198 -8.73 3.42 8.60
C GLU A 198 -7.75 2.60 9.45
N ILE A 199 -6.79 1.91 8.81
CA ILE A 199 -5.82 1.08 9.54
C ILE A 199 -5.01 1.93 10.52
N MET A 200 -4.61 3.16 10.15
CA MET A 200 -3.88 4.07 11.03
C MET A 200 -4.72 4.50 12.24
N ARG A 201 -5.98 4.92 12.01
CA ARG A 201 -6.90 5.27 13.11
C ARG A 201 -7.10 4.10 14.07
N GLN A 202 -7.28 2.90 13.55
CA GLN A 202 -7.50 1.73 14.40
C GLN A 202 -6.24 1.32 15.16
N THR A 203 -5.08 1.36 14.51
CA THR A 203 -3.80 1.11 15.19
C THR A 203 -3.57 2.12 16.30
N HIS A 204 -3.89 3.40 16.06
CA HIS A 204 -3.81 4.42 17.09
C HIS A 204 -4.72 4.10 18.27
N ARG A 205 -6.01 3.80 18.03
CA ARG A 205 -6.98 3.47 19.10
C ARG A 205 -6.46 2.37 20.02
N LEU A 206 -5.90 1.29 19.48
CA LEU A 206 -5.33 0.17 20.23
C LEU A 206 -4.08 0.54 21.05
N ILE A 207 -3.36 1.60 20.65
CA ILE A 207 -2.12 2.04 21.30
C ILE A 207 -2.40 3.03 22.44
N THR A 208 -3.47 3.84 22.34
CA THR A 208 -3.79 4.95 23.27
C THR A 208 -4.07 4.56 24.73
N GLU A 209 -3.87 3.30 25.12
CA GLU A 209 -3.95 2.82 26.50
C GLU A 209 -2.63 3.05 27.30
N GLY A 210 -1.62 3.68 26.70
CA GLY A 210 -0.30 3.94 27.30
C GLY A 210 -0.13 5.32 27.96
N THR A 211 0.80 5.43 28.92
CA THR A 211 1.13 6.69 29.63
C THR A 211 2.30 7.47 29.00
N ASN A 212 2.83 7.08 27.83
CA ASN A 212 4.05 7.68 27.25
C ASN A 212 3.98 7.82 25.71
N ASP A 213 3.84 9.07 25.25
CA ASP A 213 3.74 9.46 23.84
C ASP A 213 4.85 8.90 22.94
N TYR A 214 6.11 8.83 23.42
CA TYR A 214 7.22 8.35 22.58
C TYR A 214 7.10 6.86 22.26
N GLN A 215 6.69 6.10 23.25
CA GLN A 215 6.51 4.65 23.15
C GLN A 215 5.34 4.29 22.23
N ASP A 216 4.27 5.08 22.31
CA ASP A 216 3.08 4.92 21.49
C ASP A 216 3.37 5.21 20.01
N LEU A 217 4.24 6.17 19.70
CA LEU A 217 4.70 6.41 18.33
C LEU A 217 5.49 5.24 17.74
N LEU A 218 6.31 4.58 18.54
CA LEU A 218 7.05 3.42 18.08
C LEU A 218 6.10 2.26 17.80
N LYS A 219 5.09 2.07 18.65
CA LYS A 219 4.05 1.05 18.44
C LYS A 219 3.28 1.27 17.15
N MET A 220 3.10 2.51 16.67
CA MET A 220 2.46 2.76 15.36
C MET A 220 3.17 2.07 14.18
N ARG A 221 4.42 1.63 14.35
CA ARG A 221 5.17 0.87 13.33
C ARG A 221 4.70 -0.59 13.19
N ILE A 222 3.95 -1.11 14.17
CA ILE A 222 3.30 -2.43 14.07
C ILE A 222 2.04 -2.42 13.20
N ARG A 223 1.62 -1.23 12.75
CA ARG A 223 0.47 -1.05 11.88
C ARG A 223 0.50 -2.09 10.75
N PRO A 224 -0.60 -2.81 10.53
CA PRO A 224 -0.68 -3.78 9.45
C PRO A 224 -0.37 -3.15 8.10
N LYS A 225 0.45 -3.83 7.29
CA LYS A 225 0.84 -3.34 5.96
C LYS A 225 -0.20 -3.68 4.91
N ILE A 226 -0.28 -2.90 3.84
CA ILE A 226 -1.14 -3.21 2.68
C ILE A 226 -0.26 -3.55 1.48
N LEU A 227 -0.41 -4.77 0.98
CA LEU A 227 0.28 -5.24 -0.22
C LEU A 227 -0.69 -5.24 -1.40
N LEU A 228 -0.57 -4.22 -2.26
CA LEU A 228 -1.34 -4.11 -3.49
C LEU A 228 -0.78 -5.06 -4.57
N ALA A 229 -1.63 -5.94 -5.08
CA ALA A 229 -1.39 -6.78 -6.25
C ALA A 229 -2.31 -6.37 -7.41
N GLU A 230 -1.78 -6.26 -8.61
CA GLU A 230 -2.56 -5.92 -9.82
C GLU A 230 -2.96 -7.16 -10.64
N ASN A 231 -2.39 -8.32 -10.33
CA ASN A 231 -2.64 -9.56 -11.05
C ASN A 231 -2.56 -10.78 -10.12
N TYR A 232 -2.95 -11.94 -10.65
CA TYR A 232 -2.99 -13.20 -9.91
C TYR A 232 -1.63 -13.66 -9.43
N GLU A 233 -0.60 -13.46 -10.24
CA GLU A 233 0.76 -13.89 -9.98
C GLU A 233 1.36 -13.12 -8.78
N GLU A 234 1.18 -11.80 -8.75
CA GLU A 234 1.52 -10.95 -7.62
C GLU A 234 0.76 -11.34 -6.36
N ALA A 235 -0.55 -11.53 -6.47
CA ALA A 235 -1.41 -11.89 -5.34
C ALA A 235 -1.00 -13.23 -4.70
N ILE A 236 -0.72 -14.25 -5.53
CA ILE A 236 -0.23 -15.55 -5.07
C ILE A 236 1.18 -15.46 -4.50
N ASN A 237 2.05 -14.63 -5.07
CA ASN A 237 3.40 -14.43 -4.54
C ASN A 237 3.35 -13.83 -3.13
N TYR A 238 2.54 -12.77 -2.93
CA TYR A 238 2.31 -12.21 -1.60
C TYR A 238 1.70 -13.23 -0.64
N TYR A 239 0.70 -13.99 -1.08
CA TYR A 239 0.10 -15.03 -0.26
C TYR A 239 1.14 -16.05 0.22
N LYS A 240 1.92 -16.63 -0.70
CA LYS A 240 2.95 -17.61 -0.36
C LYS A 240 3.99 -17.05 0.61
N LYS A 241 4.41 -15.80 0.40
CA LYS A 241 5.45 -15.15 1.19
C LYS A 241 4.98 -14.76 2.59
N TYR A 242 3.72 -14.35 2.75
CA TYR A 242 3.24 -13.74 3.99
C TYR A 242 2.07 -14.49 4.64
N LYS A 243 1.74 -15.72 4.21
CA LYS A 243 0.59 -16.49 4.71
C LYS A 243 0.47 -16.56 6.23
N ASN A 244 1.61 -16.60 6.95
CA ASN A 244 1.64 -16.70 8.41
C ASN A 244 1.34 -15.36 9.12
N ASN A 245 1.41 -14.24 8.41
CA ASN A 245 1.18 -12.89 8.93
C ASN A 245 -0.08 -12.25 8.33
N LEU A 246 -0.91 -13.00 7.58
CA LEU A 246 -2.09 -12.44 6.94
C LEU A 246 -3.15 -12.03 7.97
N MET A 247 -3.60 -10.79 7.84
CA MET A 247 -4.72 -10.24 8.61
C MET A 247 -6.04 -10.35 7.86
N GLY A 248 -6.00 -10.21 6.54
CA GLY A 248 -7.17 -10.33 5.68
C GLY A 248 -6.87 -10.08 4.21
N VAL A 249 -7.85 -10.34 3.37
CA VAL A 249 -7.76 -10.15 1.92
C VAL A 249 -8.94 -9.34 1.41
N ILE A 250 -8.65 -8.31 0.61
CA ILE A 250 -9.62 -7.53 -0.15
C ILE A 250 -9.30 -7.79 -1.62
N SER A 251 -10.23 -8.34 -2.41
CA SER A 251 -9.92 -8.72 -3.79
C SER A 251 -11.04 -8.36 -4.76
N ASP A 252 -10.71 -7.79 -5.92
CA ASP A 252 -11.62 -7.85 -7.07
C ASP A 252 -11.84 -9.31 -7.50
N ILE A 253 -12.95 -9.58 -8.17
CA ILE A 253 -13.30 -10.89 -8.72
C ILE A 253 -12.69 -11.09 -10.10
N GLU A 254 -12.65 -10.04 -10.92
CA GLU A 254 -12.13 -10.08 -12.27
C GLU A 254 -10.86 -9.25 -12.36
N PHE A 255 -9.72 -9.90 -12.56
CA PHE A 255 -8.43 -9.23 -12.75
C PHE A 255 -7.51 -10.12 -13.59
N PRO A 256 -6.39 -9.59 -14.12
CA PRO A 256 -5.49 -10.33 -14.99
C PRO A 256 -4.86 -11.56 -14.32
N ARG A 257 -4.76 -12.64 -15.09
CA ARG A 257 -3.99 -13.85 -14.80
C ARG A 257 -3.33 -14.29 -16.09
N GLU A 258 -2.03 -14.57 -16.05
CA GLU A 258 -1.24 -14.94 -17.23
C GLU A 258 -1.36 -13.88 -18.35
N GLY A 259 -1.49 -12.60 -17.98
CA GLY A 259 -1.63 -11.47 -18.89
C GLY A 259 -3.06 -11.21 -19.41
N GLU A 260 -4.02 -12.11 -19.16
CA GLU A 260 -5.39 -12.01 -19.66
C GLU A 260 -6.43 -11.86 -18.54
N LEU A 261 -7.55 -11.18 -18.82
CA LEU A 261 -8.62 -11.00 -17.84
C LEU A 261 -9.33 -12.33 -17.51
N ASP A 262 -9.12 -12.86 -16.30
CA ASP A 262 -9.86 -14.02 -15.79
C ASP A 262 -11.04 -13.56 -14.92
N LYS A 263 -12.26 -13.81 -15.39
CA LYS A 263 -13.53 -13.44 -14.73
C LYS A 263 -13.79 -14.17 -13.40
N LYS A 264 -12.94 -15.11 -13.03
CA LYS A 264 -12.99 -15.88 -11.78
C LYS A 264 -11.66 -15.83 -11.03
N ALA A 265 -10.71 -14.97 -11.41
CA ALA A 265 -9.38 -14.89 -10.80
C ALA A 265 -9.47 -14.74 -9.28
N GLY A 266 -10.28 -13.78 -8.80
CA GLY A 266 -10.45 -13.51 -7.38
C GLY A 266 -11.13 -14.65 -6.64
N LEU A 267 -12.14 -15.28 -7.24
CA LEU A 267 -12.79 -16.45 -6.64
C LEU A 267 -11.80 -17.63 -6.49
N LYS A 268 -10.98 -17.90 -7.51
CA LYS A 268 -9.96 -18.96 -7.45
C LYS A 268 -8.89 -18.64 -6.40
N PHE A 269 -8.44 -17.38 -6.35
CA PHE A 269 -7.47 -16.90 -5.37
C PHE A 269 -8.00 -17.06 -3.94
N CYS A 270 -9.17 -16.52 -3.64
CA CYS A 270 -9.76 -16.57 -2.31
C CYS A 270 -10.12 -18.00 -1.87
N ARG A 271 -10.59 -18.88 -2.78
CA ARG A 271 -10.83 -20.30 -2.46
C ARG A 271 -9.55 -21.00 -2.01
N LYS A 272 -8.45 -20.82 -2.75
CA LYS A 272 -7.14 -21.38 -2.36
C LYS A 272 -6.74 -20.95 -0.95
N ILE A 273 -6.95 -19.67 -0.63
CA ILE A 273 -6.66 -19.14 0.71
C ILE A 273 -7.60 -19.76 1.75
N ARG A 274 -8.89 -19.88 1.47
CA ARG A 274 -9.88 -20.46 2.39
C ARG A 274 -9.60 -21.92 2.70
N ASP A 275 -9.12 -22.70 1.73
CA ASP A 275 -8.78 -24.11 1.91
C ASP A 275 -7.64 -24.30 2.93
N GLU A 276 -6.67 -23.38 2.95
CA GLU A 276 -5.53 -23.40 3.88
C GLU A 276 -5.78 -22.59 5.17
N LEU A 277 -6.57 -21.53 5.09
CA LEU A 277 -6.88 -20.58 6.18
C LEU A 277 -8.41 -20.36 6.31
N PRO A 278 -9.16 -21.32 6.90
CA PRO A 278 -10.62 -21.29 6.92
C PRO A 278 -11.23 -20.07 7.60
N ASN A 279 -10.54 -19.47 8.56
CA ASN A 279 -11.03 -18.35 9.36
C ASN A 279 -10.50 -16.98 8.91
N LEU A 280 -9.68 -16.91 7.86
CA LEU A 280 -9.14 -15.62 7.42
C LEU A 280 -10.26 -14.70 6.92
N PRO A 281 -10.32 -13.45 7.39
CA PRO A 281 -11.25 -12.46 6.85
C PRO A 281 -10.96 -12.21 5.36
N ILE A 282 -11.96 -12.44 4.52
CA ILE A 282 -11.88 -12.19 3.08
C ILE A 282 -13.11 -11.42 2.64
N VAL A 283 -12.90 -10.38 1.83
CA VAL A 283 -13.97 -9.67 1.13
C VAL A 283 -13.68 -9.60 -0.37
N LEU A 284 -14.68 -9.98 -1.14
CA LEU A 284 -14.69 -9.82 -2.58
C LEU A 284 -15.42 -8.53 -2.95
N GLN A 285 -14.88 -7.82 -3.93
CA GLN A 285 -15.52 -6.64 -4.49
C GLN A 285 -15.72 -6.81 -5.99
N SER A 286 -16.76 -6.22 -6.55
CA SER A 286 -16.94 -6.14 -8.01
C SER A 286 -17.91 -5.05 -8.41
N SER A 287 -17.78 -4.54 -9.63
CA SER A 287 -18.78 -3.66 -10.25
C SER A 287 -20.03 -4.42 -10.72
N LYS A 288 -19.98 -5.75 -10.84
CA LYS A 288 -21.08 -6.58 -11.37
C LYS A 288 -21.86 -7.26 -10.25
N LYS A 289 -23.11 -6.82 -10.02
CA LYS A 289 -23.99 -7.37 -8.97
C LYS A 289 -24.18 -8.89 -9.01
N LYS A 290 -24.18 -9.49 -10.22
CA LYS A 290 -24.32 -10.95 -10.42
C LYS A 290 -23.25 -11.80 -9.73
N HIS A 291 -22.12 -11.21 -9.33
CA HIS A 291 -21.08 -11.94 -8.62
C HIS A 291 -21.34 -12.03 -7.10
N ARG A 292 -22.36 -11.33 -6.59
CA ARG A 292 -22.80 -11.47 -5.20
C ARG A 292 -23.18 -12.92 -4.87
N ASP A 293 -23.97 -13.56 -5.74
CA ASP A 293 -24.38 -14.95 -5.52
C ASP A 293 -23.17 -15.89 -5.51
N LYS A 294 -22.24 -15.72 -6.45
CA LYS A 294 -21.00 -16.54 -6.49
C LYS A 294 -20.11 -16.37 -5.26
N ALA A 295 -20.05 -15.16 -4.70
CA ALA A 295 -19.31 -14.90 -3.47
C ALA A 295 -20.01 -15.57 -2.27
N ARG A 296 -21.34 -15.47 -2.21
CA ARG A 296 -22.16 -16.14 -1.18
C ARG A 296 -22.01 -17.66 -1.25
N ASP A 297 -22.01 -18.25 -2.45
CA ASP A 297 -21.84 -19.70 -2.65
C ASP A 297 -20.46 -20.20 -2.18
N CYS A 298 -19.51 -19.30 -1.92
CA CYS A 298 -18.17 -19.60 -1.41
C CYS A 298 -17.94 -19.06 0.01
N ASP A 299 -19.00 -18.65 0.71
CA ASP A 299 -18.95 -18.03 2.05
C ASP A 299 -17.96 -16.85 2.15
N PHE A 300 -17.95 -16.00 1.12
CA PHE A 300 -17.22 -14.74 1.11
C PHE A 300 -18.15 -13.54 1.25
N ASN A 301 -17.72 -12.54 2.02
CA ASN A 301 -18.37 -11.23 2.02
C ASN A 301 -18.24 -10.59 0.63
N PHE A 302 -19.29 -9.88 0.20
CA PHE A 302 -19.32 -9.21 -1.10
C PHE A 302 -19.71 -7.75 -0.99
N ILE A 303 -18.90 -6.88 -1.59
CA ILE A 303 -19.12 -5.44 -1.67
C ILE A 303 -19.29 -5.01 -3.14
N HIS A 304 -20.31 -4.19 -3.43
CA HIS A 304 -20.55 -3.70 -4.78
C HIS A 304 -19.81 -2.38 -5.01
N LYS A 305 -18.84 -2.34 -5.94
CA LYS A 305 -17.98 -1.17 -6.22
C LYS A 305 -18.73 0.11 -6.60
N GLN A 306 -19.95 -0.03 -7.12
CA GLN A 306 -20.78 1.10 -7.55
C GLN A 306 -21.92 1.40 -6.56
N SER A 307 -21.91 0.80 -5.36
CA SER A 307 -22.86 1.17 -4.32
C SER A 307 -22.51 2.54 -3.77
N HIS A 308 -23.53 3.33 -3.41
CA HIS A 308 -23.34 4.65 -2.80
C HIS A 308 -22.60 4.54 -1.44
N GLY A 309 -22.70 3.39 -0.78
CA GLY A 309 -22.04 3.08 0.49
C GLY A 309 -20.74 2.29 0.37
N PHE A 310 -20.12 2.19 -0.82
CA PHE A 310 -18.96 1.31 -1.06
C PHE A 310 -17.83 1.47 -0.01
N LEU A 311 -17.39 2.72 0.20
CA LEU A 311 -16.33 3.01 1.19
C LEU A 311 -16.77 2.69 2.62
N TRP A 312 -18.03 2.95 2.94
CA TRP A 312 -18.59 2.62 4.25
C TRP A 312 -18.68 1.11 4.47
N GLU A 313 -19.06 0.32 3.45
CA GLU A 313 -19.09 -1.14 3.51
C GLU A 313 -17.69 -1.72 3.75
N ILE A 314 -16.66 -1.19 3.08
CA ILE A 314 -15.26 -1.59 3.30
C ILE A 314 -14.81 -1.28 4.72
N ARG A 315 -15.06 -0.05 5.21
CA ARG A 315 -14.74 0.34 6.59
C ARG A 315 -15.46 -0.55 7.60
N LYS A 316 -16.75 -0.82 7.39
CA LYS A 316 -17.54 -1.72 8.23
C LYS A 316 -16.97 -3.14 8.25
N TRP A 317 -16.52 -3.65 7.11
CA TRP A 317 -15.86 -4.95 7.04
C TRP A 317 -14.54 -4.97 7.81
N LEU A 318 -13.69 -3.96 7.65
CA LEU A 318 -12.43 -3.82 8.39
C LEU A 318 -12.67 -3.84 9.91
N LEU A 319 -13.66 -3.08 10.38
CA LEU A 319 -14.03 -3.01 11.80
C LEU A 319 -14.60 -4.34 12.31
N GLY A 320 -15.57 -4.91 11.59
CA GLY A 320 -16.35 -6.04 12.09
C GLY A 320 -15.69 -7.41 11.94
N GLN A 321 -14.69 -7.56 11.06
CA GLN A 321 -14.12 -8.88 10.73
C GLN A 321 -12.63 -8.98 11.00
N VAL A 322 -11.91 -7.87 11.09
CA VAL A 322 -10.44 -7.88 11.15
C VAL A 322 -9.89 -7.49 12.53
N GLY A 323 -10.73 -7.59 13.58
CA GLY A 323 -10.30 -7.41 14.97
C GLY A 323 -10.04 -5.95 15.37
N PHE A 324 -10.54 -4.98 14.58
CA PHE A 324 -10.49 -3.55 14.92
C PHE A 324 -11.78 -3.02 15.56
N GLY A 325 -12.81 -3.85 15.70
CA GLY A 325 -14.06 -3.53 16.40
C GLY A 325 -14.12 -4.18 17.78
N ASP A 326 -15.18 -3.84 18.53
CA ASP A 326 -15.46 -4.48 19.82
C ASP A 326 -15.49 -6.01 19.67
N PHE A 327 -14.89 -6.73 20.62
CA PHE A 327 -14.96 -8.19 20.65
C PHE A 327 -16.42 -8.61 20.84
N ILE A 328 -17.06 -9.08 19.76
CA ILE A 328 -18.39 -9.68 19.80
C ILE A 328 -18.19 -11.18 19.99
N PHE A 329 -18.45 -11.69 21.20
CA PHE A 329 -18.58 -13.13 21.42
C PHE A 329 -19.73 -13.65 20.53
N LYS A 330 -19.43 -14.62 19.67
CA LYS A 330 -20.43 -15.35 18.88
C LYS A 330 -20.53 -16.78 19.36
#